data_AF-A0A7J2M928-F1
#
_entry.id   AF-A0A7J2M928-F1
#
_cell.length_a   1.000
_cell.length_b   1.000
_cell.length_c   1.000
_cell.angle_alpha   90.00
_cell.angle_beta   90.00
_cell.angle_gamma   90.00
#
_symmetry.space_group_name_H-M   'P 1'
#
loop_
_entity.id
_entity.type
_entity.pdbx_description
1 polymer ?
#
loop_
_entity_poly.entity_id
_entity_poly.type
_entity_poly.pdbx_seq_one_letter_code
_entity_poly.pdbx_strand_id
1 'polypeptide(L)'
;MWMSGAAPGLPLPWKEGHRAPHAEGASSNFLRSRETDVRQPSSFSFRIILSIMQQDRVSGASEIEQKIIEFISPYLGTEELFEKCRELLSTYPSMGSLWNIANFAFLHEEGAQRHFNEMIEAGKQVVYQGVHAVKKHVTVLTHSRSATLSKILLACADKGITVICSESRPGYEGRKLAGNCQRGELRL
;
A
#
# COMPACT_ATOMS: atom_id res chain seq x y z
N MET A 1 -34.90 -41.43 -19.11
CA MET A 1 -36.26 -41.40 -18.53
C MET A 1 -36.48 -40.00 -17.98
N TRP A 2 -37.39 -39.24 -18.60
CA TRP A 2 -37.81 -37.91 -18.18
C TRP A 2 -38.67 -37.97 -16.91
N MET A 3 -38.76 -36.82 -16.24
CA MET A 3 -39.88 -36.22 -15.46
C MET A 3 -39.30 -35.61 -14.17
N SER A 4 -39.08 -34.29 -14.09
CA SER A 4 -40.05 -33.19 -13.98
C SER A 4 -40.57 -32.99 -12.54
N GLY A 5 -40.31 -31.80 -12.00
CA GLY A 5 -40.87 -31.27 -10.75
C GLY A 5 -40.48 -29.81 -10.54
N ALA A 6 -41.26 -28.89 -11.11
CA ALA A 6 -41.29 -27.44 -10.83
C ALA A 6 -41.97 -27.18 -9.46
N ALA A 7 -41.97 -26.04 -8.75
CA ALA A 7 -41.58 -24.62 -8.86
C ALA A 7 -41.53 -24.09 -7.36
N PRO A 8 -41.64 -22.79 -6.96
CA PRO A 8 -41.63 -21.50 -7.67
C PRO A 8 -40.78 -20.38 -6.97
N GLY A 9 -40.69 -19.19 -7.60
CA GLY A 9 -40.59 -17.94 -6.82
C GLY A 9 -39.44 -16.97 -7.13
N LEU A 10 -39.27 -16.54 -8.39
CA LEU A 10 -38.58 -15.28 -8.71
C LEU A 10 -39.61 -14.17 -8.88
N PRO A 11 -39.36 -12.95 -8.40
CA PRO A 11 -39.98 -11.75 -8.96
C PRO A 11 -38.95 -10.82 -9.60
N LEU A 12 -39.19 -10.52 -10.88
CA LEU A 12 -38.89 -9.26 -11.58
C LEU A 12 -40.25 -8.73 -12.09
N PRO A 13 -40.36 -7.58 -12.79
CA PRO A 13 -40.01 -6.20 -12.45
C PRO A 13 -41.24 -5.24 -12.64
N TRP A 14 -41.29 -4.11 -11.92
CA TRP A 14 -42.03 -2.84 -12.20
C TRP A 14 -43.59 -2.82 -12.19
N LYS A 15 -44.17 -1.89 -11.41
CA LYS A 15 -45.32 -1.06 -11.82
C LYS A 15 -45.55 0.18 -10.91
N GLU A 16 -45.54 1.33 -11.58
CA GLU A 16 -46.25 2.61 -11.41
C GLU A 16 -46.92 3.01 -10.08
N GLY A 17 -46.53 4.19 -9.58
CA GLY A 17 -47.37 5.38 -9.64
C GLY A 17 -48.27 5.72 -8.44
N HIS A 18 -47.86 6.70 -7.61
CA HIS A 18 -48.75 7.64 -6.93
C HIS A 18 -48.06 9.00 -6.68
N ARG A 19 -48.61 10.09 -7.26
CA ARG A 19 -48.45 11.51 -6.84
C ARG A 19 -49.21 11.70 -5.52
N ALA A 20 -48.80 12.53 -4.55
CA ALA A 20 -48.70 14.01 -4.49
C ALA A 20 -48.28 14.40 -3.03
N PRO A 21 -48.11 15.67 -2.60
CA PRO A 21 -48.18 16.96 -3.30
C PRO A 21 -46.98 17.90 -3.07
N HIS A 22 -47.02 19.03 -3.79
CA HIS A 22 -46.16 20.22 -3.66
C HIS A 22 -46.18 20.82 -2.25
N ALA A 23 -45.01 21.26 -1.78
CA ALA A 23 -44.86 22.36 -0.84
C ALA A 23 -43.81 23.32 -1.41
N GLU A 24 -44.25 24.52 -1.74
CA GLU A 24 -43.41 25.65 -2.14
C GLU A 24 -42.64 26.22 -0.93
N GLY A 25 -41.45 26.76 -1.20
CA GLY A 25 -40.93 27.89 -0.45
C GLY A 25 -39.88 27.60 0.63
N ALA A 26 -38.61 27.50 0.22
CA ALA A 26 -37.51 28.08 0.99
C ALA A 26 -36.30 28.31 0.06
N SER A 27 -36.05 29.57 -0.28
CA SER A 27 -34.78 30.04 -0.81
C SER A 27 -33.63 29.66 0.13
N SER A 28 -32.64 28.93 -0.37
CA SER A 28 -31.27 29.03 0.16
C SER A 28 -30.24 28.83 -0.96
N ASN A 29 -30.01 29.92 -1.69
CA ASN A 29 -28.72 30.17 -2.34
C ASN A 29 -27.64 30.29 -1.27
N PHE A 30 -27.14 29.18 -0.73
CA PHE A 30 -25.88 29.15 0.00
C PHE A 30 -25.58 27.70 0.35
N LEU A 31 -24.71 27.04 -0.43
CA LEU A 31 -23.84 25.90 -0.06
C LEU A 31 -23.23 25.33 -1.35
N ARG A 32 -22.61 26.22 -2.13
CA ARG A 32 -21.53 25.86 -3.04
C ARG A 32 -20.25 26.32 -2.35
N SER A 33 -19.20 25.51 -2.40
CA SER A 33 -17.85 25.75 -1.84
C SER A 33 -17.60 25.15 -0.45
N ARG A 34 -17.43 23.83 -0.41
CA ARG A 34 -16.38 23.19 0.41
C ARG A 34 -15.84 21.98 -0.37
N GLU A 35 -15.29 22.26 -1.55
CA GLU A 35 -14.19 21.44 -2.04
C GLU A 35 -13.05 21.65 -1.04
N THR A 36 -12.72 20.60 -0.31
CA THR A 36 -11.47 20.54 0.44
C THR A 36 -10.34 20.63 -0.59
N ASP A 37 -9.77 21.82 -0.71
CA ASP A 37 -8.60 22.11 -1.52
C ASP A 37 -7.40 21.37 -0.91
N VAL A 38 -7.32 20.07 -1.19
CA VAL A 38 -6.12 19.25 -0.99
C VAL A 38 -5.15 19.76 -2.04
N ARG A 39 -4.31 20.73 -1.67
CA ARG A 39 -3.27 21.28 -2.54
C ARG A 39 -2.45 20.14 -3.12
N GLN A 40 -2.66 19.86 -4.40
CA GLN A 40 -1.88 18.88 -5.15
C GLN A 40 -0.40 19.32 -5.12
N PRO A 41 0.54 18.43 -4.81
CA PRO A 41 1.96 18.78 -4.78
C PRO A 41 2.41 19.24 -6.17
N SER A 42 3.03 20.43 -6.24
CA SER A 42 3.61 20.92 -7.50
C SER A 42 4.62 19.92 -8.09
N SER A 43 4.83 19.95 -9.42
CA SER A 43 5.85 19.11 -10.08
C SER A 43 7.28 19.32 -9.53
N PHE A 44 7.53 20.45 -8.85
CA PHE A 44 8.77 20.71 -8.13
C PHE A 44 8.90 19.87 -6.84
N SER A 45 7.83 19.76 -6.06
CA SER A 45 7.78 18.89 -4.87
C SER A 45 7.96 17.41 -5.24
N PHE A 46 7.47 17.02 -6.41
CA PHE A 46 7.58 15.67 -6.96
C PHE A 46 9.04 15.22 -7.15
N ARG A 47 9.86 16.05 -7.82
CA ARG A 47 11.27 15.74 -8.07
C ARG A 47 12.13 15.72 -6.80
N ILE A 48 11.77 16.54 -5.81
CA ILE A 48 12.44 16.55 -4.51
C ILE A 48 12.19 15.22 -3.78
N ILE A 49 10.95 14.75 -3.73
CA ILE A 49 10.61 13.47 -3.08
C ILE A 49 11.34 12.31 -3.78
N LEU A 50 11.30 12.23 -5.11
CA LEU A 50 12.02 11.18 -5.83
C LEU A 50 13.54 11.26 -5.65
N SER A 51 14.13 12.47 -5.60
CA SER A 51 15.56 12.65 -5.35
C SER A 51 15.96 12.21 -3.93
N ILE A 52 15.14 12.55 -2.92
CA ILE A 52 15.32 12.06 -1.54
C ILE A 52 15.24 10.53 -1.51
N MET A 53 14.29 9.95 -2.24
CA MET A 53 14.13 8.50 -2.32
C MET A 53 15.32 7.84 -3.04
N GLN A 54 15.81 8.37 -4.17
CA GLN A 54 17.00 7.86 -4.87
C GLN A 54 18.26 7.84 -3.98
N GLN A 55 18.37 8.83 -3.10
CA GLN A 55 19.48 8.93 -2.15
C GLN A 55 19.25 8.06 -0.89
N ASP A 56 18.03 7.57 -0.67
CA ASP A 56 17.68 6.68 0.42
C ASP A 56 18.23 5.28 0.17
N ARG A 57 19.46 5.05 0.63
CA ARG A 57 20.13 3.74 0.60
C ARG A 57 19.76 2.84 1.76
N VAL A 58 18.82 3.28 2.60
CA VAL A 58 18.57 2.65 3.89
C VAL A 58 17.16 2.08 3.96
N SER A 59 16.18 2.72 3.33
CA SER A 59 14.82 2.19 3.30
C SER A 59 14.72 0.85 2.58
N GLY A 60 13.95 -0.05 3.18
CA GLY A 60 13.65 -1.35 2.56
C GLY A 60 12.52 -1.22 1.54
N ALA A 61 12.37 -2.23 0.68
CA ALA A 61 11.35 -2.25 -0.37
C ALA A 61 9.93 -1.94 0.13
N SER A 62 9.53 -2.49 1.28
CA SER A 62 8.19 -2.25 1.85
C SER A 62 7.97 -0.82 2.34
N GLU A 63 9.02 -0.11 2.76
CA GLU A 63 8.92 1.28 3.20
C GLU A 63 8.83 2.21 1.99
N ILE A 64 9.61 1.90 0.94
CA ILE A 64 9.53 2.60 -0.35
C ILE A 64 8.13 2.42 -0.94
N GLU A 65 7.60 1.21 -0.94
CA GLU A 65 6.25 0.91 -1.43
C GLU A 65 5.17 1.76 -0.74
N GLN A 66 5.19 1.86 0.59
CA GLN A 66 4.23 2.68 1.34
C GLN A 66 4.33 4.17 0.97
N LYS A 67 5.56 4.72 0.94
CA LYS A 67 5.80 6.11 0.53
C LYS A 67 5.27 6.37 -0.88
N ILE A 68 5.43 5.41 -1.79
CA ILE A 68 4.96 5.53 -3.17
C ILE A 68 3.43 5.44 -3.28
N ILE A 69 2.79 4.54 -2.53
CA ILE A 69 1.32 4.48 -2.49
C ILE A 69 0.75 5.82 -2.02
N GLU A 70 1.23 6.34 -0.88
CA GLU A 70 0.81 7.64 -0.33
C GLU A 70 1.01 8.78 -1.34
N PHE A 71 2.06 8.66 -2.15
CA PHE A 71 2.42 9.65 -3.16
C PHE A 71 1.59 9.57 -4.44
N ILE A 72 1.23 8.38 -4.91
CA ILE A 72 0.45 8.19 -6.14
C ILE A 72 -1.05 8.35 -5.90
N SER A 73 -1.56 7.98 -4.72
CA SER A 73 -2.99 8.05 -4.38
C SER A 73 -3.68 9.39 -4.73
N PRO A 74 -3.07 10.58 -4.50
CA PRO A 74 -3.70 11.86 -4.85
C PRO A 74 -3.89 12.12 -6.34
N TYR A 75 -3.17 11.38 -7.20
CA TYR A 75 -3.18 11.55 -8.66
C TYR A 75 -4.03 10.51 -9.38
N LEU A 76 -4.69 9.59 -8.67
CA LEU A 76 -5.57 8.61 -9.30
C LEU A 76 -6.69 9.30 -10.10
N GLY A 77 -6.91 8.86 -11.34
CA GLY A 77 -7.89 9.45 -12.25
C GLY A 77 -7.53 10.84 -12.80
N THR A 78 -6.32 11.35 -12.50
CA THR A 78 -5.85 12.65 -13.03
C THR A 78 -5.00 12.46 -14.28
N GLU A 79 -4.96 13.48 -15.16
CA GLU A 79 -4.10 13.48 -16.34
C GLU A 79 -2.60 13.41 -15.97
N GLU A 80 -2.22 13.90 -14.79
CA GLU A 80 -0.83 13.88 -14.33
C GLU A 80 -0.33 12.49 -13.97
N LEU A 81 -1.22 11.52 -13.68
CA LEU A 81 -0.86 10.17 -13.21
C LEU A 81 0.21 9.51 -14.08
N PHE A 82 0.09 9.69 -15.40
CA PHE A 82 1.02 9.11 -16.36
C PHE A 82 2.47 9.53 -16.11
N GLU A 83 2.72 10.83 -16.03
CA GLU A 83 4.05 11.37 -15.80
C GLU A 83 4.60 10.98 -14.42
N LYS A 84 3.73 10.96 -13.40
CA LYS A 84 4.12 10.56 -12.04
C LYS A 84 4.59 9.11 -12.00
N CYS A 85 3.85 8.18 -12.60
CA CYS A 85 4.24 6.78 -12.69
C CYS A 85 5.49 6.58 -13.57
N ARG A 86 5.63 7.32 -14.68
CA ARG A 86 6.81 7.23 -15.55
C ARG A 86 8.10 7.63 -14.82
N GLU A 87 8.08 8.75 -14.10
CA GLU A 87 9.24 9.22 -13.33
C GLU A 87 9.56 8.27 -12.16
N LEU A 88 8.54 7.73 -11.50
CA LEU A 88 8.67 6.69 -10.47
C LEU A 88 9.40 5.44 -10.99
N LEU A 89 8.92 4.86 -12.10
CA LEU A 89 9.47 3.62 -12.65
C LEU A 89 10.88 3.83 -13.22
N SER A 90 11.17 5.03 -13.73
CA SER A 90 12.53 5.40 -14.17
C SER A 90 13.51 5.49 -12.99
N THR A 91 13.01 5.81 -11.80
CA THR A 91 13.79 5.96 -10.57
C THR A 91 14.12 4.61 -9.93
N TYR A 92 13.19 3.65 -9.99
CA TYR A 92 13.34 2.32 -9.39
C TYR A 92 12.95 1.18 -10.35
N PRO A 93 13.67 1.00 -11.46
CA PRO A 93 13.26 0.08 -12.52
C PRO A 93 13.24 -1.38 -12.06
N SER A 94 14.06 -1.75 -11.06
CA SER A 94 14.21 -3.12 -10.57
C SER A 94 13.22 -3.53 -9.48
N MET A 95 12.36 -2.62 -9.00
CA MET A 95 11.38 -2.94 -7.94
C MET A 95 10.03 -3.34 -8.54
N GLY A 96 9.81 -4.65 -8.66
CA GLY A 96 8.56 -5.20 -9.21
C GLY A 96 7.29 -4.71 -8.51
N SER A 97 7.34 -4.41 -7.20
CA SER A 97 6.17 -3.87 -6.50
C SER A 97 5.75 -2.48 -7.00
N LEU A 98 6.67 -1.65 -7.49
CA LEU A 98 6.34 -0.34 -8.02
C LEU A 98 5.68 -0.42 -9.40
N TRP A 99 6.04 -1.43 -10.20
CA TRP A 99 5.33 -1.77 -11.42
C TRP A 99 3.89 -2.19 -11.12
N ASN A 100 3.67 -2.98 -10.06
CA ASN A 100 2.31 -3.33 -9.64
C ASN A 100 1.51 -2.10 -9.20
N ILE A 101 2.11 -1.19 -8.43
CA ILE A 101 1.43 0.08 -8.05
C ILE A 101 1.01 0.86 -9.30
N ALA A 102 1.93 1.06 -10.25
CA ALA A 102 1.64 1.78 -11.49
C ALA A 102 0.51 1.08 -12.27
N ASN A 103 0.59 -0.25 -12.44
CA ASN A 103 -0.44 -1.02 -13.12
C ASN A 103 -1.80 -0.91 -12.43
N PHE A 104 -1.86 -1.01 -11.10
CA PHE A 104 -3.11 -0.84 -10.36
C PHE A 104 -3.67 0.57 -10.53
N ALA A 105 -2.81 1.60 -10.52
CA ALA A 105 -3.23 2.97 -10.73
C ALA A 105 -3.86 3.20 -12.12
N PHE A 106 -3.31 2.61 -13.19
CA PHE A 106 -3.83 2.79 -14.55
C PHE A 106 -4.99 1.87 -14.90
N LEU A 107 -4.93 0.61 -14.48
CA LEU A 107 -5.89 -0.42 -14.93
C LEU A 107 -7.15 -0.45 -14.08
N HIS A 108 -7.11 0.15 -12.88
CA HIS A 108 -8.19 0.05 -11.91
C HIS A 108 -8.50 1.41 -11.28
N GLU A 109 -8.77 2.47 -12.05
CA GLU A 109 -9.02 3.85 -11.55
C GLU A 109 -9.70 3.93 -10.16
N GLU A 110 -10.99 3.57 -10.06
CA GLU A 110 -11.74 3.57 -8.78
C GLU A 110 -11.35 2.40 -7.84
N GLY A 111 -10.76 1.34 -8.38
CA GLY A 111 -10.34 0.13 -7.65
C GLY A 111 -8.90 0.16 -7.13
N ALA A 112 -8.10 1.15 -7.51
CA ALA A 112 -6.65 1.17 -7.29
C ALA A 112 -6.34 1.26 -5.80
N GLN A 113 -7.09 2.11 -5.08
CA GLN A 113 -6.95 2.26 -3.64
C GLN A 113 -7.25 0.96 -2.89
N ARG A 114 -8.20 0.15 -3.38
CA ARG A 114 -8.46 -1.18 -2.81
C ARG A 114 -7.26 -2.09 -3.00
N HIS A 115 -6.67 -2.14 -4.19
CA HIS A 115 -5.47 -2.94 -4.44
C HIS A 115 -4.26 -2.47 -3.62
N PHE A 116 -4.09 -1.16 -3.43
CA PHE A 116 -3.06 -0.63 -2.54
C PHE A 116 -3.25 -1.10 -1.09
N ASN A 117 -4.49 -1.08 -0.59
CA ASN A 117 -4.80 -1.58 0.74
C ASN A 117 -4.55 -3.10 0.85
N GLU A 118 -4.89 -3.87 -0.19
CA GLU A 118 -4.61 -5.31 -0.27
C GLU A 118 -3.11 -5.60 -0.25
N MET A 119 -2.28 -4.80 -0.95
CA MET A 119 -0.81 -4.91 -0.90
C MET A 119 -0.26 -4.67 0.51
N ILE A 120 -0.72 -3.59 1.16
CA ILE A 120 -0.33 -3.26 2.54
C ILE A 120 -0.70 -4.40 3.49
N GLU A 121 -1.91 -4.95 3.36
CA GLU A 121 -2.37 -6.05 4.21
C GLU A 121 -1.60 -7.34 3.93
N ALA A 122 -1.31 -7.66 2.67
CA ALA A 122 -0.44 -8.78 2.32
C ALA A 122 0.94 -8.65 3.00
N GLY A 123 1.51 -7.44 3.05
CA GLY A 123 2.73 -7.16 3.79
C GLY A 123 2.64 -7.50 5.29
N LYS A 124 1.51 -7.19 5.94
CA LYS A 124 1.27 -7.57 7.35
C LYS A 124 1.14 -9.08 7.51
N GLN A 125 0.44 -9.75 6.58
CA GLN A 125 0.30 -11.21 6.59
C GLN A 125 1.64 -11.92 6.44
N VAL A 126 2.56 -11.41 5.60
CA VAL A 126 3.93 -11.95 5.51
C VAL A 126 4.66 -11.84 6.84
N VAL A 127 4.52 -10.72 7.56
CA VAL A 127 5.12 -10.59 8.90
C VAL A 127 4.50 -11.59 9.88
N TYR A 128 3.17 -11.68 9.92
CA TYR A 128 2.46 -12.62 10.79
C TYR A 128 2.91 -14.06 10.55
N GLN A 129 2.88 -14.52 9.29
CA GLN A 129 3.29 -15.88 8.93
C GLN A 129 4.78 -16.10 9.20
N GLY A 130 5.63 -15.11 8.92
CA GLY A 130 7.06 -15.15 9.23
C GLY A 130 7.33 -15.37 10.71
N VAL A 131 6.61 -14.66 11.59
CA VAL A 131 6.70 -14.87 13.05
C VAL A 131 6.32 -16.30 13.40
N HIS A 132 5.23 -16.84 12.86
CA HIS A 132 4.80 -18.22 13.14
C HIS A 132 5.78 -19.28 12.61
N ALA A 133 6.46 -19.02 11.49
CA ALA A 133 7.42 -19.95 10.90
C ALA A 133 8.73 -20.07 11.71
N VAL A 134 9.14 -19.00 12.42
CA VAL A 134 10.36 -19.01 13.24
C VAL A 134 10.14 -19.84 14.51
N LYS A 135 10.90 -20.92 14.65
CA LYS A 135 10.90 -21.80 15.83
C LYS A 135 11.74 -21.21 16.97
N LYS A 136 11.59 -21.76 18.17
CA LYS A 136 12.44 -21.39 19.33
C LYS A 136 13.88 -21.89 19.13
N HIS A 137 14.84 -21.12 19.64
CA HIS A 137 16.26 -21.46 19.68
C HIS A 137 16.92 -21.76 18.32
N VAL A 138 16.45 -21.11 17.26
CA VAL A 138 17.05 -21.24 15.93
C VAL A 138 18.05 -20.13 15.65
N THR A 139 18.96 -20.41 14.72
CA THR A 139 19.85 -19.41 14.12
C THR A 139 19.31 -18.99 12.76
N VAL A 140 19.08 -17.70 12.56
CA VAL A 140 18.61 -17.10 11.31
C VAL A 140 19.77 -16.39 10.64
N LEU A 141 20.10 -16.79 9.41
CA LEU A 141 21.04 -16.07 8.55
C LEU A 141 20.25 -15.11 7.65
N THR A 142 20.68 -13.85 7.58
CA THR A 142 20.09 -12.84 6.71
C THR A 142 21.14 -12.01 5.98
N HIS A 143 20.74 -11.51 4.81
CA HIS A 143 21.52 -10.62 3.98
C HIS A 143 20.81 -9.26 3.83
N SER A 144 21.58 -8.17 3.79
CA SER A 144 21.07 -6.80 3.67
C SER A 144 20.11 -6.40 4.80
N ARG A 145 19.42 -5.28 4.61
CA ARG A 145 18.43 -4.73 5.54
C ARG A 145 17.05 -4.87 4.94
N SER A 146 16.22 -5.69 5.57
CA SER A 146 14.79 -5.82 5.24
C SER A 146 13.94 -5.32 6.41
N ALA A 147 13.06 -4.35 6.13
CA ALA A 147 12.12 -3.84 7.12
C ALA A 147 11.11 -4.91 7.54
N THR A 148 10.63 -5.72 6.58
CA THR A 148 9.75 -6.87 6.85
C THR A 148 10.43 -7.88 7.77
N LEU A 149 11.68 -8.24 7.48
CA LEU A 149 12.42 -9.18 8.33
C LEU A 149 12.72 -8.59 9.71
N SER A 150 13.03 -7.30 9.79
CA SER A 150 13.23 -6.61 11.07
C SER A 150 12.01 -6.77 11.98
N LYS A 151 10.80 -6.57 11.43
CA LYS A 151 9.53 -6.74 12.17
C LYS A 151 9.36 -8.19 12.64
N ILE A 152 9.65 -9.17 11.79
CA ILE A 152 9.56 -10.61 12.15
C ILE A 152 10.54 -10.95 13.28
N LEU A 153 11.80 -10.54 13.15
CA LEU A 153 12.86 -10.87 14.11
C LEU A 153 12.60 -10.23 15.48
N LEU A 154 12.17 -8.97 15.52
CA LEU A 154 11.80 -8.31 16.77
C LEU A 154 10.60 -8.98 17.46
N ALA A 155 9.59 -9.36 16.68
CA ALA A 155 8.42 -10.08 17.20
C ALA A 155 8.75 -11.52 17.66
N CYS A 156 9.95 -12.02 17.37
CA CYS A 156 10.45 -13.32 17.82
C CYS A 156 11.52 -13.20 18.93
N ALA A 157 11.68 -12.03 19.56
CA ALA A 157 12.71 -11.81 20.58
C ALA A 157 12.57 -12.77 21.78
N ASP A 158 11.34 -13.16 22.13
CA ASP A 158 11.01 -14.11 23.21
C ASP A 158 11.34 -15.58 22.88
N LYS A 159 11.65 -15.87 21.60
CA LYS A 159 11.94 -17.24 21.13
C LYS A 159 13.40 -17.67 21.32
N GLY A 160 14.24 -16.81 21.87
CA GLY A 160 15.67 -17.11 22.09
C GLY A 160 16.43 -17.40 20.80
N ILE A 161 16.12 -16.65 19.74
CA ILE A 161 16.74 -16.81 18.42
C ILE A 161 18.12 -16.14 18.37
N THR A 162 19.00 -16.67 17.53
CA THR A 162 20.27 -16.04 17.15
C THR A 162 20.16 -15.52 15.72
N VAL A 163 20.65 -14.31 15.44
CA VAL A 163 20.62 -13.73 14.09
C VAL A 163 22.03 -13.44 13.62
N ILE A 164 22.38 -13.95 12.44
CA ILE A 164 23.61 -13.66 11.73
C ILE A 164 23.26 -12.75 10.56
N CYS A 165 23.79 -11.53 10.56
CA CYS A 165 23.58 -10.55 9.50
C CYS A 165 24.88 -10.32 8.72
N SER A 166 24.82 -10.32 7.39
CA SER A 166 25.92 -9.75 6.60
C SER A 166 26.02 -8.24 6.80
N GLU A 167 27.22 -7.67 6.75
CA GLU A 167 27.35 -6.20 6.78
C GLU A 167 26.75 -5.53 5.55
N SER A 168 26.74 -6.23 4.40
CA SER A 168 26.09 -5.85 3.14
C SER A 168 26.77 -4.66 2.45
N ARG A 169 27.95 -4.92 1.88
CA ARG A 169 28.72 -3.91 1.14
C ARG A 169 28.05 -3.58 -0.21
N PRO A 170 28.23 -2.34 -0.72
CA PRO A 170 29.03 -1.24 -0.17
C PRO A 170 28.24 -0.30 0.77
N GLY A 171 26.92 -0.48 0.90
CA GLY A 171 26.04 0.41 1.68
C GLY A 171 26.11 0.20 3.19
N TYR A 172 26.60 -0.96 3.63
CA TYR A 172 26.69 -1.38 5.03
C TYR A 172 25.35 -1.39 5.77
N GLU A 173 24.24 -1.52 5.03
CA GLU A 173 22.88 -1.41 5.58
C GLU A 173 22.57 -2.53 6.59
N GLY A 174 23.22 -3.68 6.48
CA GLY A 174 23.07 -4.79 7.42
C GLY A 174 23.53 -4.45 8.84
N ARG A 175 24.43 -3.47 9.00
CA ARG A 175 24.82 -2.95 10.33
C ARG A 175 23.64 -2.28 11.04
N LYS A 176 22.75 -1.61 10.29
CA LYS A 176 21.54 -1.01 10.86
C LYS A 176 20.56 -2.07 11.35
N LEU A 177 20.40 -3.16 10.59
CA LEU A 177 19.60 -4.31 11.02
C LEU A 177 20.14 -4.92 12.32
N ALA A 178 21.45 -5.19 12.37
CA ALA A 178 22.10 -5.71 13.58
C ALA A 178 21.90 -4.78 14.79
N GLY A 179 22.07 -3.47 14.60
CA GLY A 179 21.83 -2.48 15.65
C GLY A 179 20.38 -2.43 16.13
N ASN A 180 19.41 -2.57 15.23
CA ASN A 180 17.98 -2.61 15.60
C ASN A 180 17.64 -3.88 16.39
N CYS A 181 18.16 -5.04 15.98
CA CYS A 181 17.99 -6.30 16.72
C CYS A 181 18.61 -6.23 18.12
N GLN A 182 19.78 -5.59 18.27
CA GLN A 182 20.43 -5.45 19.57
C GLN A 182 19.66 -4.52 20.53
N ARG A 183 19.11 -3.41 20.02
CA ARG A 183 18.39 -2.43 20.86
C ARG A 183 16.93 -2.81 21.12
N GLY A 184 16.37 -3.76 20.36
CA GLY A 184 14.93 -4.02 20.37
C GLY A 184 14.10 -2.87 19.80
N GLU A 185 14.72 -1.96 19.04
CA GLU A 185 14.09 -0.72 18.55
C GLU A 185 13.84 -0.77 17.03
N LEU A 186 12.62 -0.39 16.63
CA LEU A 186 12.28 -0.01 15.27
C LEU A 186 11.61 1.38 15.34
N ARG A 187 12.24 2.40 14.74
CA ARG A 187 11.55 3.66 14.43
C ARG A 187 10.71 3.42 13.18
N LEU A 188 9.40 3.60 13.32
CA LEU A 188 8.42 3.65 12.23
C LEU A 188 8.65 4.92 11.40
#